data_AF-K2EIH2-F1
#
_entry.id   AF-K2EIH2-F1
#
_cell.length_a   1.000
_cell.length_b   1.000
_cell.length_c   1.000
_cell.angle_alpha   90.00
_cell.angle_beta   90.00
_cell.angle_gamma   90.00
#
_symmetry.space_group_name_H-M   'P 1'
#
loop_
_entity.id
_entity.type
_entity.pdbx_description
1 polymer ?
#
loop_
_entity_poly.entity_id
_entity_poly.type
_entity_poly.pdbx_seq_one_letter_code
_entity_poly.pdbx_strand_id
1 'polypeptide(L)'
;QASSNADWKKEWVDVTPDKLREQRFKHLSSRAETFYGTLDEPQNAALRAFIAQSSFDPQRTYAERLRRQKDLVQMLQKIAQDHANTEQARTLLRGYITRFNTSPDAAYQRYAQTLVEEGCEGFSRVHNAMTAAQRLKAVQSVKGYEQDFLVLAAQ
;
A
#
# COMPACT_ATOMS: atom_id res chain seq x y z
N GLN A 1 -11.12 -13.37 -3.75
CA GLN A 1 -10.94 -12.02 -4.34
C GLN A 1 -12.21 -11.16 -4.30
N ALA A 2 -13.38 -11.65 -4.73
CA ALA A 2 -14.62 -10.85 -4.65
C ALA A 2 -15.05 -10.53 -3.21
N SER A 3 -15.00 -11.51 -2.30
CA SER A 3 -15.19 -11.30 -0.85
C SER A 3 -14.19 -10.27 -0.30
N SER A 4 -12.91 -10.43 -0.62
CA SER A 4 -11.85 -9.48 -0.23
C SER A 4 -12.13 -8.03 -0.69
N ASN A 5 -12.69 -7.82 -1.89
CA ASN A 5 -13.06 -6.48 -2.33
C ASN A 5 -14.32 -5.95 -1.63
N ALA A 6 -15.32 -6.80 -1.37
CA ALA A 6 -16.51 -6.40 -0.62
C ALA A 6 -16.17 -6.03 0.84
N ASP A 7 -15.31 -6.82 1.49
CA ASP A 7 -14.84 -6.56 2.86
C ASP A 7 -13.99 -5.28 2.89
N TRP A 8 -13.10 -5.10 1.92
CA TRP A 8 -12.34 -3.86 1.79
C TRP A 8 -13.24 -2.64 1.61
N LYS A 9 -14.32 -2.75 0.82
CA LYS A 9 -15.28 -1.66 0.65
C LYS A 9 -15.96 -1.29 1.97
N LYS A 10 -16.42 -2.29 2.73
CA LYS A 10 -17.06 -2.06 4.04
C LYS A 10 -16.11 -1.37 5.02
N GLU A 11 -14.84 -1.71 4.96
CA GLU A 11 -13.82 -1.20 5.85
C GLU A 11 -13.38 0.23 5.48
N TRP A 12 -13.20 0.52 4.19
CA TRP A 12 -12.54 1.76 3.75
C TRP A 12 -13.46 2.78 3.07
N VAL A 13 -14.59 2.33 2.53
CA VAL A 13 -15.45 3.13 1.66
C VAL A 13 -16.79 3.39 2.32
N ASP A 14 -17.44 2.35 2.82
CA ASP A 14 -18.77 2.43 3.43
C ASP A 14 -18.67 2.80 4.93
N VAL A 15 -17.82 3.78 5.24
CA VAL A 15 -17.57 4.29 6.59
C VAL A 15 -17.68 5.80 6.65
N THR A 16 -17.90 6.35 7.84
CA THR A 16 -17.92 7.81 8.02
C THR A 16 -16.52 8.41 7.83
N PRO A 17 -16.40 9.70 7.47
CA PRO A 17 -15.11 10.37 7.37
C PRO A 17 -14.24 10.29 8.63
N ASP A 18 -14.86 10.32 9.83
CA ASP A 18 -14.14 10.16 11.10
C ASP A 18 -13.58 8.75 11.26
N LYS A 19 -14.38 7.72 10.94
CA LYS A 19 -13.93 6.33 10.99
C LYS A 19 -12.84 6.05 9.97
N LEU A 20 -12.92 6.65 8.80
CA LEU A 20 -11.85 6.57 7.80
C LEU A 20 -10.54 7.17 8.33
N ARG A 21 -10.59 8.35 8.97
CA ARG A 21 -9.42 8.99 9.58
C ARG A 21 -8.81 8.13 10.69
N GLU A 22 -9.63 7.61 11.59
CA GLU A 22 -9.22 6.71 12.67
C GLU A 22 -8.53 5.45 12.12
N GLN A 23 -9.13 4.86 11.09
CA GLN A 23 -8.58 3.69 10.43
C GLN A 23 -7.23 3.98 9.77
N ARG A 24 -7.13 5.07 8.99
CA ARG A 24 -5.85 5.50 8.40
C ARG A 24 -4.80 5.72 9.48
N PHE A 25 -5.17 6.34 10.59
CA PHE A 25 -4.28 6.57 11.73
C PHE A 25 -3.76 5.24 12.30
N LYS A 26 -4.65 4.30 12.62
CA LYS A 26 -4.28 2.97 13.12
C LYS A 26 -3.31 2.23 12.19
N HIS A 27 -3.55 2.26 10.88
CA HIS A 27 -2.68 1.58 9.92
C HIS A 27 -1.31 2.24 9.80
N LEU A 28 -1.26 3.58 9.74
CA LEU A 28 0.00 4.31 9.61
C LEU A 28 0.82 4.27 10.90
N SER A 29 0.18 4.38 12.07
CA SER A 29 0.86 4.26 13.36
C SER A 29 1.46 2.87 13.54
N SER A 30 0.68 1.80 13.29
CA SER A 30 1.16 0.41 13.40
C SER A 30 2.37 0.13 12.51
N ARG A 31 2.39 0.68 11.28
CA ARG A 31 3.54 0.58 10.37
C ARG A 31 4.75 1.34 10.89
N ALA A 32 4.55 2.57 11.36
CA ALA A 32 5.64 3.35 11.94
C ALA A 32 6.22 2.65 13.18
N GLU A 33 5.37 2.09 14.05
CA GLU A 33 5.79 1.39 15.28
C GLU A 33 6.62 0.13 15.00
N THR A 34 6.40 -0.52 13.86
CA THR A 34 7.24 -1.65 13.40
C THR A 34 8.72 -1.26 13.30
N PHE A 35 9.00 -0.01 12.89
CA PHE A 35 10.37 0.49 12.76
C PHE A 35 10.82 1.25 14.00
N TYR A 36 10.01 2.20 14.46
CA TYR A 36 10.43 3.18 15.47
C TYR A 36 10.16 2.74 16.92
N GLY A 37 9.39 1.67 17.13
CA GLY A 37 8.79 1.37 18.45
C GLY A 37 7.59 2.27 18.74
N THR A 38 7.07 2.23 19.98
CA THR A 38 5.88 2.99 20.40
C THR A 38 5.98 4.48 20.03
N LEU A 39 4.88 5.04 19.52
CA LEU A 39 4.78 6.46 19.20
C LEU A 39 4.15 7.26 20.34
N ASP A 40 4.77 8.38 20.68
CA ASP A 40 4.25 9.36 21.62
C ASP A 40 3.43 10.42 20.89
N GLU A 41 2.78 11.29 21.67
CA GLU A 41 1.86 12.29 21.12
C GLU A 41 2.45 13.20 20.04
N PRO A 42 3.71 13.68 20.11
CA PRO A 42 4.29 14.48 19.02
C PRO A 42 4.31 13.75 17.66
N GLN A 43 4.61 12.45 17.66
CA GLN A 43 4.62 11.66 16.42
C GLN A 43 3.21 11.32 15.96
N ASN A 44 2.31 11.00 16.90
CA ASN A 44 0.90 10.76 16.60
C ASN A 44 0.20 12.01 16.04
N ALA A 45 0.50 13.20 16.57
CA ALA A 45 0.01 14.48 16.06
C ALA A 45 0.51 14.74 14.62
N ALA A 46 1.79 14.48 14.34
CA ALA A 46 2.34 14.59 12.98
C ALA A 46 1.63 13.65 11.99
N LEU A 47 1.35 12.40 12.41
CA LEU A 47 0.57 11.45 11.60
C LEU A 47 -0.86 11.93 11.33
N ARG A 48 -1.57 12.42 12.36
CA ARG A 48 -2.94 12.95 12.20
C ARG A 48 -2.96 14.16 11.27
N ALA A 49 -1.99 15.06 11.38
CA ALA A 49 -1.85 16.21 10.49
C ALA A 49 -1.64 15.80 9.03
N PHE A 50 -0.79 14.81 8.77
CA PHE A 50 -0.61 14.23 7.44
C PHE A 50 -1.92 13.63 6.90
N ILE A 51 -2.63 12.83 7.70
CA ILE A 51 -3.90 12.20 7.31
C ILE A 51 -4.94 13.25 6.94
N ALA A 52 -5.02 14.35 7.70
CA ALA A 52 -5.97 15.43 7.47
C ALA A 52 -5.69 16.21 6.17
N GLN A 53 -4.44 16.27 5.71
CA GLN A 53 -4.02 17.01 4.51
C GLN A 53 -4.00 16.16 3.24
N SER A 54 -3.94 14.84 3.38
CA SER A 54 -3.76 13.93 2.26
C SER A 54 -4.99 13.85 1.34
N SER A 55 -4.76 13.79 0.04
CA SER A 55 -5.79 13.64 -1.01
C SER A 55 -6.37 12.22 -1.13
N PHE A 56 -6.05 11.32 -0.20
CA PHE A 56 -6.53 9.94 -0.21
C PHE A 56 -8.06 9.86 -0.32
N ASP A 57 -8.51 9.21 -1.39
CA ASP A 57 -9.89 8.93 -1.73
C ASP A 57 -10.09 7.40 -1.80
N PRO A 58 -10.83 6.80 -0.85
CA PRO A 58 -11.04 5.36 -0.82
C PRO A 58 -11.88 4.87 -2.00
N GLN A 59 -12.73 5.70 -2.61
CA GLN A 59 -13.53 5.30 -3.78
C GLN A 59 -12.64 5.10 -5.01
N ARG A 60 -11.67 6.01 -5.23
CA ARG A 60 -10.68 5.86 -6.30
C ARG A 60 -9.85 4.61 -6.14
N THR A 61 -9.38 4.34 -4.92
CA THR A 61 -8.65 3.10 -4.61
C THR A 61 -9.52 1.87 -4.83
N TYR A 62 -10.80 1.90 -4.43
CA TYR A 62 -11.73 0.80 -4.65
C TYR A 62 -11.95 0.50 -6.14
N ALA A 63 -12.18 1.54 -6.94
CA ALA A 63 -12.39 1.41 -8.37
C ALA A 63 -11.19 0.73 -9.06
N GLU A 64 -9.96 1.11 -8.70
CA GLU A 64 -8.75 0.46 -9.21
C GLU A 64 -8.62 -1.00 -8.74
N ARG A 65 -8.99 -1.31 -7.49
CA ARG A 65 -9.02 -2.70 -6.99
C ARG A 65 -9.98 -3.56 -7.82
N LEU A 66 -11.16 -3.06 -8.16
CA LEU A 66 -12.12 -3.75 -9.02
C LEU A 66 -11.60 -3.91 -10.44
N ARG A 67 -10.97 -2.87 -11.00
CA ARG A 67 -10.35 -2.93 -12.33
C ARG A 67 -9.27 -4.02 -12.39
N ARG A 68 -8.35 -4.05 -11.42
CA ARG A 68 -7.30 -5.07 -11.31
C ARG A 68 -7.86 -6.47 -11.15
N GLN A 69 -8.94 -6.63 -10.36
CA GLN A 69 -9.62 -7.92 -10.25
C GLN A 69 -10.22 -8.37 -11.58
N LYS A 70 -10.90 -7.47 -12.31
CA LYS A 70 -11.47 -7.79 -13.63
C LYS A 70 -10.37 -8.20 -14.62
N ASP A 71 -9.25 -7.49 -14.62
CA ASP A 71 -8.08 -7.79 -15.46
C ASP A 71 -7.48 -9.17 -15.12
N LEU A 72 -7.35 -9.50 -13.83
CA LEU A 72 -6.92 -10.82 -13.36
C LEU A 72 -7.84 -11.94 -13.86
N VAL A 73 -9.16 -11.79 -13.69
CA VAL A 73 -10.13 -12.79 -14.12
C VAL A 73 -10.08 -12.99 -15.64
N GLN A 74 -10.01 -11.91 -16.41
CA GLN A 74 -9.91 -11.98 -17.87
C GLN A 74 -8.62 -12.65 -18.34
N MET A 75 -7.49 -12.35 -17.68
CA MET A 75 -6.22 -13.01 -17.97
C MET A 75 -6.30 -14.52 -17.70
N LEU A 76 -6.84 -14.92 -16.55
CA LEU A 76 -6.99 -16.34 -16.19
C LEU A 76 -7.94 -17.08 -17.13
N GLN A 77 -9.05 -16.45 -17.55
CA GLN A 77 -9.97 -17.02 -18.53
C GLN A 77 -9.29 -17.27 -19.89
N LYS A 78 -8.44 -16.35 -20.35
CA LYS A 78 -7.67 -16.54 -21.60
C LYS A 78 -6.66 -17.67 -21.49
N ILE A 79 -5.96 -17.77 -20.35
CA ILE A 79 -5.05 -18.90 -20.11
C ILE A 79 -5.82 -20.22 -20.10
N ALA A 80 -7.05 -20.23 -19.57
CA ALA A 80 -7.88 -21.43 -19.52
C ALA A 80 -8.44 -21.87 -20.88
N GLN A 81 -8.38 -21.03 -21.91
CA GLN A 81 -8.83 -21.41 -23.26
C GLN A 81 -7.77 -22.23 -24.01
N ASP A 82 -6.49 -22.07 -23.68
CA ASP A 82 -5.37 -22.78 -24.30
C ASP A 82 -4.30 -23.12 -23.24
N HIS A 83 -4.63 -24.09 -22.39
CA HIS A 83 -3.80 -24.48 -21.26
C HIS A 83 -2.41 -25.02 -21.65
N ALA A 84 -2.25 -25.56 -22.87
CA ALA A 84 -1.00 -26.12 -23.35
C ALA A 84 -0.01 -25.04 -23.82
N ASN A 85 -0.51 -23.85 -24.19
CA ASN A 85 0.30 -22.78 -24.74
C ASN A 85 0.97 -21.94 -23.65
N THR A 86 2.10 -22.47 -23.16
CA THR A 86 2.87 -21.86 -22.07
C THR A 86 3.44 -20.49 -22.44
N GLU A 87 3.81 -20.27 -23.71
CA GLU A 87 4.31 -18.96 -24.17
C GLU A 87 3.23 -17.87 -24.14
N GLN A 88 2.01 -18.21 -24.58
CA GLN A 88 0.87 -17.31 -24.47
C GLN A 88 0.53 -17.02 -23.01
N ALA A 89 0.50 -18.05 -22.15
CA ALA A 89 0.24 -17.87 -20.73
C ALA A 89 1.26 -16.93 -20.06
N ARG A 90 2.56 -17.09 -20.38
CA ARG A 90 3.62 -16.21 -19.87
C ARG A 90 3.44 -14.77 -20.35
N THR A 91 3.08 -14.59 -21.62
CA THR A 91 2.83 -13.26 -22.21
C THR A 91 1.65 -12.56 -21.52
N LEU A 92 0.55 -13.28 -21.31
CA LEU A 92 -0.63 -12.78 -20.62
C LEU A 92 -0.33 -12.39 -19.17
N LEU A 93 0.43 -13.22 -18.45
CA LEU A 93 0.83 -12.95 -17.06
C LEU A 93 1.72 -11.71 -16.95
N ARG A 94 2.74 -11.57 -17.80
CA ARG A 94 3.60 -10.37 -17.84
C ARG A 94 2.79 -9.10 -18.14
N GLY A 95 1.85 -9.19 -19.09
CA GLY A 95 0.94 -8.09 -19.41
C GLY A 95 0.07 -7.69 -18.21
N TYR A 96 -0.48 -8.67 -17.49
CA TYR A 96 -1.25 -8.42 -16.27
C TYR A 96 -0.40 -7.76 -15.18
N ILE A 97 0.81 -8.29 -14.89
CA ILE A 97 1.71 -7.71 -13.87
C ILE A 97 2.05 -6.25 -14.21
N THR A 98 2.31 -5.96 -15.48
CA THR A 98 2.58 -4.60 -15.95
C THR A 98 1.41 -3.67 -15.63
N ARG A 99 0.17 -4.08 -15.96
CA ARG A 99 -1.04 -3.28 -15.69
C ARG A 99 -1.47 -3.25 -14.22
N PHE A 100 -1.02 -4.23 -13.43
CA PHE A 100 -1.25 -4.27 -12.00
C PHE A 100 -0.36 -3.24 -11.28
N ASN A 101 0.91 -3.16 -11.67
CA ASN A 101 1.86 -2.20 -11.11
C ASN A 101 1.61 -0.78 -11.62
N THR A 102 1.39 -0.63 -12.93
CA THR A 102 1.10 0.65 -13.57
C THR A 102 -0.32 0.61 -14.13
N SER A 103 -1.25 1.31 -13.48
CA SER A 103 -2.65 1.34 -13.96
C SER A 103 -2.69 1.88 -15.40
N PRO A 104 -3.46 1.28 -16.31
CA PRO A 104 -3.67 1.85 -17.64
C PRO A 104 -4.52 3.13 -17.62
N ASP A 105 -5.14 3.49 -16.48
CA ASP A 105 -5.89 4.73 -16.30
C ASP A 105 -4.94 5.88 -15.94
N ALA A 106 -4.74 6.82 -16.86
CA ALA A 106 -3.87 7.98 -16.67
C ALA A 106 -4.34 8.93 -15.55
N ALA A 107 -5.64 9.00 -15.28
CA ALA A 107 -6.16 9.80 -14.16
C ALA A 107 -5.84 9.13 -12.82
N TYR A 108 -5.95 7.80 -12.74
CA TYR A 108 -5.51 7.05 -11.57
C TYR A 108 -3.99 7.13 -11.38
N GLN A 109 -3.19 7.07 -12.45
CA GLN A 109 -1.73 7.24 -12.36
C GLN A 109 -1.36 8.57 -11.72
N ARG A 110 -1.96 9.69 -12.17
CA ARG A 110 -1.73 11.02 -11.58
C ARG A 110 -2.11 11.05 -10.10
N TYR A 111 -3.28 10.51 -9.75
CA TYR A 111 -3.71 10.39 -8.37
C TYR A 111 -2.73 9.57 -7.51
N ALA A 112 -2.27 8.42 -8.00
CA ALA A 112 -1.30 7.59 -7.31
C ALA A 112 0.04 8.31 -7.12
N GLN A 113 0.49 9.06 -8.13
CA GLN A 113 1.70 9.88 -8.05
C GLN A 113 1.57 10.98 -6.99
N THR A 114 0.43 11.68 -6.92
CA THR A 114 0.17 12.65 -5.84
C THR A 114 0.25 12.01 -4.46
N LEU A 115 -0.33 10.81 -4.28
CA LEU A 115 -0.23 10.10 -3.00
C LEU A 115 1.21 9.68 -2.64
N VAL A 116 2.06 9.40 -3.63
CA VAL A 116 3.49 9.12 -3.39
C VAL A 116 4.19 10.38 -2.91
N GLU A 117 3.97 11.52 -3.57
CA GLU A 117 4.57 12.81 -3.19
C GLU A 117 4.13 13.24 -1.78
N GLU A 118 2.83 13.20 -1.50
CA GLU A 118 2.27 13.46 -0.17
C GLU A 118 2.84 12.48 0.87
N GLY A 119 2.96 11.20 0.51
CA GLY A 119 3.50 10.17 1.39
C GLY A 119 4.97 10.41 1.76
N CYS A 120 5.79 10.85 0.81
CA CYS A 120 7.18 11.23 1.04
C CYS A 120 7.28 12.42 2.01
N GLU A 121 6.47 13.46 1.77
CA GLU A 121 6.43 14.63 2.65
C GLU A 121 5.93 14.27 4.06
N GLY A 122 4.84 13.52 4.14
CA GLY A 122 4.26 13.03 5.40
C GLY A 122 5.25 12.18 6.20
N PHE A 123 5.95 11.26 5.52
CA PHE A 123 7.00 10.45 6.14
C PHE A 123 8.12 11.32 6.70
N SER A 124 8.61 12.30 5.94
CA SER A 124 9.66 13.21 6.40
C SER A 124 9.25 13.96 7.67
N ARG A 125 8.03 14.52 7.69
CA ARG A 125 7.48 15.22 8.87
C ARG A 125 7.40 14.30 10.09
N VAL A 126 6.88 13.08 9.92
CA VAL A 126 6.77 12.10 11.00
C VAL A 126 8.14 11.65 11.49
N HIS A 127 9.10 11.39 10.60
CA HIS A 127 10.48 11.04 10.95
C HIS A 127 11.18 12.16 11.73
N ASN A 128 10.95 13.42 11.33
CA ASN A 128 11.52 14.58 12.01
C ASN A 128 10.96 14.77 13.42
N ALA A 129 9.73 14.29 13.68
CA ALA A 129 9.14 14.27 15.01
C ALA A 129 9.70 13.14 15.92
N MET A 130 10.40 12.14 15.37
CA MET A 130 10.94 11.01 16.15
C MET A 130 12.04 11.46 17.11
N THR A 131 12.08 10.84 18.29
CA THR A 131 13.20 10.99 19.24
C THR A 131 14.47 10.29 18.73
N ALA A 132 15.62 10.64 19.31
CA ALA A 132 16.88 9.94 19.00
C ALA A 132 16.80 8.43 19.28
N ALA A 133 16.12 8.03 20.36
CA ALA A 133 15.93 6.62 20.70
C ALA A 133 15.07 5.88 19.67
N GLN A 134 13.96 6.49 19.23
CA GLN A 134 13.10 5.93 18.16
C GLN A 134 13.86 5.81 16.84
N ARG A 135 14.68 6.81 16.46
CA ARG A 135 15.52 6.73 15.26
C ARG A 135 16.56 5.61 15.34
N LEU A 136 17.18 5.42 16.50
CA LEU A 136 18.09 4.31 16.73
C LEU A 136 17.37 2.95 16.60
N LYS A 137 16.14 2.85 17.13
CA LYS A 137 15.31 1.65 17.00
C LYS A 137 15.01 1.35 15.52
N ALA A 138 14.69 2.35 14.72
CA ALA A 138 14.47 2.17 13.28
C ALA A 138 15.71 1.62 12.56
N VAL A 139 16.91 2.13 12.89
CA VAL A 139 18.18 1.58 12.37
C VAL A 139 18.34 0.11 12.75
N GLN A 140 18.05 -0.25 14.01
CA GLN A 140 18.11 -1.64 14.46
C GLN A 140 17.11 -2.55 13.73
N SER A 141 15.88 -2.09 13.53
CA SER A 141 14.86 -2.85 12.80
C SER A 141 15.29 -3.11 11.34
N VAL A 142 15.85 -2.10 10.66
CA VAL A 142 16.37 -2.25 9.29
C VAL A 142 17.55 -3.22 9.24
N LYS A 143 18.48 -3.16 10.21
CA LYS A 143 19.57 -4.13 10.34
C LYS A 143 19.07 -5.56 10.56
N GLY A 144 17.96 -5.73 11.28
CA GLY A 144 17.30 -7.03 11.42
C GLY A 144 16.88 -7.59 10.06
N TYR A 145 16.19 -6.79 9.24
CA TYR A 145 15.79 -7.23 7.90
C TYR A 145 16.97 -7.47 6.96
N GLU A 146 18.03 -6.66 7.02
CA GLU A 146 19.26 -6.92 6.29
C GLU A 146 19.82 -8.32 6.63
N GLN A 147 19.91 -8.65 7.92
CA GLN A 147 20.35 -9.96 8.36
C GLN A 147 19.44 -11.08 7.86
N ASP A 148 18.12 -10.89 7.90
CA ASP A 148 17.16 -11.88 7.39
C ASP A 148 17.37 -12.14 5.89
N PHE A 149 17.58 -11.08 5.10
CA PHE A 149 17.86 -11.23 3.66
C PHE A 149 19.19 -11.95 3.40
N LEU A 150 20.24 -11.66 4.17
CA LEU A 150 21.53 -12.35 4.04
C LEU A 150 21.41 -13.84 4.37
N VAL A 151 20.62 -14.20 5.39
CA VAL A 151 20.35 -15.60 5.74
C VAL A 151 19.57 -16.31 4.65
N LEU A 152 18.54 -15.66 4.08
CA LEU A 152 17.75 -16.22 2.98
C LEU A 152 18.57 -16.40 1.70
N ALA A 153 19.47 -15.46 1.38
CA ALA A 153 20.32 -15.56 0.20
C ALA A 153 21.40 -16.64 0.30
N ALA A 154 21.71 -17.09 1.51
CA ALA A 154 22.67 -18.17 1.77
C ALA A 154 22.04 -19.58 1.76
N GLN A 155 20.71 -19.68 1.57
CA GLN A 155 19.96 -20.94 1.39
C GLN A 155 19.88 -21.33 -0.09
#